data_AF-A0A7R7VI97-F1
#
_entry.id   AF-A0A7R7VI97-F1
#
_cell.length_a   1.000
_cell.length_b   1.000
_cell.length_c   1.000
_cell.angle_alpha   90.00
_cell.angle_beta   90.00
_cell.angle_gamma   90.00
#
_symmetry.space_group_name_H-M   'P 1'
#
loop_
_entity.id
_entity.type
_entity.pdbx_description
1 polymer ?
#
loop_
_entity_poly.entity_id
_entity_poly.type
_entity_poly.pdbx_seq_one_letter_code
_entity_poly.pdbx_strand_id
1 'polypeptide(L)'
;MNKTTPDIITLRTIAEIEAATEELSLTGKYDKTVRVKKHFIVKYGHSVLLFETESIKFLTTNSNVPVPKVHAAFVDEQTSQTFIIMECIPGDNMKKLLPSLNLRSLPLRRK
;
A
#
# COMPACT_ATOMS: atom_id res chain seq x y z
N MET A 1 -31.42 1.63 4.80
CA MET A 1 -30.70 0.38 4.45
C MET A 1 -29.22 0.60 4.68
N ASN A 2 -28.74 0.10 5.82
CA ASN A 2 -27.36 0.07 6.28
C ASN A 2 -26.54 -0.93 5.45
N LYS A 3 -25.84 -0.44 4.42
CA LYS A 3 -24.74 -1.20 3.81
C LYS A 3 -23.50 -1.04 4.70
N THR A 4 -23.44 -1.81 5.77
CA THR A 4 -22.19 -2.01 6.53
C THR A 4 -21.26 -2.80 5.61
N THR A 5 -20.21 -2.16 5.09
CA THR A 5 -19.16 -2.80 4.26
C THR A 5 -18.42 -3.84 5.12
N PRO A 6 -18.65 -5.15 4.94
CA PRO A 6 -18.22 -6.18 5.90
C PRO A 6 -16.70 -6.46 5.90
N ASP A 7 -15.96 -5.92 4.93
CA ASP A 7 -14.58 -6.36 4.68
C ASP A 7 -13.50 -5.50 5.36
N ILE A 8 -13.81 -4.26 5.74
CA ILE A 8 -12.84 -3.32 6.34
C ILE A 8 -12.47 -3.73 7.79
N ILE A 9 -13.34 -4.50 8.46
CA ILE A 9 -13.21 -4.87 9.88
C ILE A 9 -12.33 -6.13 10.10
N THR A 10 -11.79 -6.75 9.03
CA THR A 10 -11.22 -8.11 9.14
C THR A 10 -9.70 -8.25 9.13
N LEU A 11 -8.93 -7.16 9.30
CA LEU A 11 -7.54 -7.25 9.78
C LEU A 11 -7.61 -7.24 11.31
N ARG A 12 -7.87 -8.41 11.92
CA ARG A 12 -8.35 -8.45 13.31
C ARG A 12 -7.27 -8.21 14.36
N THR A 13 -5.98 -8.26 14.02
CA THR A 13 -4.89 -8.07 15.00
C THR A 13 -3.54 -7.76 14.35
N ILE A 14 -2.68 -7.02 15.05
CA ILE A 14 -1.26 -6.81 14.69
C ILE A 14 -0.55 -8.15 14.44
N ALA A 15 -0.84 -9.18 15.25
CA ALA A 15 -0.28 -10.52 15.06
C ALA A 15 -0.57 -11.14 13.67
N GLU A 16 -1.73 -10.84 13.06
CA GLU A 16 -2.07 -11.31 11.71
C GLU A 16 -1.21 -10.60 10.65
N ILE A 17 -0.89 -9.32 10.88
CA ILE A 17 -0.01 -8.52 10.02
C ILE A 17 1.42 -9.04 10.14
N GLU A 18 1.90 -9.27 11.35
CA GLU A 18 3.27 -9.74 11.60
C GLU A 18 3.50 -11.18 11.13
N ALA A 19 2.45 -12.02 11.13
CA ALA A 19 2.51 -13.37 10.59
C ALA A 19 2.47 -13.43 9.05
N ALA A 20 2.29 -12.30 8.36
CA ALA A 20 2.25 -12.26 6.90
C ALA A 20 3.61 -12.64 6.30
N THR A 21 3.59 -13.61 5.38
CA THR A 21 4.81 -14.15 4.77
C THR A 21 5.24 -13.41 3.50
N GLU A 22 4.35 -12.64 2.88
CA GLU A 22 4.65 -11.88 1.65
C GLU A 22 5.15 -10.47 2.03
N GLU A 23 6.46 -10.37 2.28
CA GLU A 23 7.14 -9.09 2.49
C GLU A 23 7.52 -8.46 1.14
N LEU A 24 7.05 -7.23 0.91
CA LEU A 24 7.30 -6.43 -0.28
C LEU A 24 8.44 -5.42 -0.08
N SER A 25 8.81 -5.14 1.17
CA SER A 25 10.02 -4.38 1.51
C SER A 25 11.29 -5.18 1.25
N LEU A 26 12.42 -4.48 1.17
CA LEU A 26 13.72 -5.13 1.19
C LEU A 26 13.98 -5.72 2.58
N THR A 27 14.41 -6.98 2.62
CA THR A 27 14.76 -7.68 3.86
C THR A 27 15.75 -6.87 4.69
N GLY A 28 15.46 -6.72 5.98
CA GLY A 28 16.33 -6.01 6.93
C GLY A 28 16.10 -4.50 7.03
N LYS A 29 15.08 -3.94 6.37
CA LYS A 29 14.63 -2.57 6.65
C LYS A 29 13.89 -2.49 7.98
N TYR A 30 14.06 -1.36 8.67
CA TYR A 30 13.37 -1.06 9.93
C TYR A 30 11.85 -0.91 9.76
N ASP A 31 11.41 -0.44 8.59
CA ASP A 31 10.02 -0.41 8.21
C ASP A 31 9.73 -1.55 7.22
N LYS A 32 8.65 -2.26 7.48
CA LYS A 32 8.18 -3.39 6.70
C LYS A 32 6.94 -3.03 5.91
N THR A 33 6.85 -3.59 4.71
CA THR A 33 5.64 -3.56 3.90
C THR A 33 5.25 -4.99 3.61
N VAL A 34 4.11 -5.44 4.11
CA VAL A 34 3.63 -6.81 3.93
C VAL A 34 2.29 -6.80 3.21
N ARG A 35 2.05 -7.86 2.43
CA ARG A 35 0.72 -8.13 1.90
C ARG A 35 -0.02 -9.05 2.86
N VAL A 36 -1.19 -8.58 3.31
CA VAL A 36 -2.07 -9.38 4.16
C VAL A 36 -3.27 -9.82 3.32
N LYS A 37 -3.49 -11.14 3.26
CA LYS A 37 -4.47 -11.77 2.37
C LYS A 37 -4.20 -11.35 0.91
N LYS A 38 -5.24 -11.24 0.08
CA LYS A 38 -5.11 -10.81 -1.32
C LYS A 38 -5.27 -9.31 -1.54
N HIS A 39 -5.90 -8.60 -0.61
CA HIS A 39 -6.47 -7.27 -0.86
C HIS A 39 -5.80 -6.13 -0.09
N PHE A 40 -4.98 -6.43 0.93
CA PHE A 40 -4.43 -5.41 1.80
C PHE A 40 -2.91 -5.37 1.74
N ILE A 41 -2.37 -4.16 1.75
CA ILE A 41 -0.98 -3.86 2.05
C ILE A 41 -0.94 -3.18 3.40
N VAL A 42 0.00 -3.60 4.23
CA VAL A 42 0.27 -2.95 5.50
C VAL A 42 1.71 -2.50 5.50
N LYS A 43 1.91 -1.19 5.65
CA LYS A 43 3.22 -0.60 5.90
C LYS A 43 3.31 -0.30 7.39
N TYR A 44 4.37 -0.76 8.04
CA TYR A 44 4.54 -0.57 9.47
C TYR A 44 5.99 -0.47 9.91
N GLY A 45 6.23 0.21 11.02
CA GLY A 45 7.56 0.42 11.60
C GLY A 45 7.68 1.72 12.36
N HIS A 46 8.84 1.95 12.98
CA HIS A 46 9.10 3.14 13.78
C HIS A 46 9.37 4.39 12.94
N SER A 47 9.80 4.23 11.68
CA SER A 47 10.06 5.36 10.78
C SER A 47 8.89 5.65 9.84
N VAL A 48 7.79 4.89 9.96
CA VAL A 48 6.55 5.13 9.22
C VAL A 48 5.80 6.31 9.83
N LEU A 49 5.49 7.31 9.01
CA LEU A 49 4.83 8.54 9.44
C LEU A 49 3.34 8.53 9.09
N LEU A 50 2.48 8.88 10.04
CA LEU A 50 1.03 9.00 9.80
C LEU A 50 0.68 10.00 8.69
N PHE A 51 1.51 11.03 8.47
CA PHE A 51 1.34 12.03 7.40
C PHE A 51 1.37 11.41 5.98
N GLU A 52 1.92 10.20 5.80
CA GLU A 52 1.81 9.49 4.51
C GLU A 52 0.35 9.33 4.08
N THR A 53 -0.58 9.18 5.02
CA THR A 53 -2.02 9.09 4.72
C THR A 53 -2.60 10.39 4.17
N GLU A 54 -2.14 11.54 4.67
CA GLU A 54 -2.54 12.85 4.14
C GLU A 54 -1.98 13.08 2.74
N SER A 55 -0.75 12.62 2.49
CA SER A 55 -0.15 12.63 1.15
C SER A 55 -0.96 11.78 0.16
N ILE A 56 -1.42 10.59 0.57
CA ILE A 56 -2.26 9.73 -0.27
C ILE A 56 -3.63 10.38 -0.53
N LYS A 57 -4.25 11.00 0.47
CA LYS A 57 -5.51 11.75 0.29
C LYS A 57 -5.35 12.91 -0.69
N PHE A 58 -4.25 13.65 -0.58
CA PHE A 58 -3.93 14.73 -1.51
C PHE A 58 -3.82 14.19 -2.95
N LEU A 59 -3.08 13.10 -3.17
CA LEU A 59 -2.95 12.48 -4.49
C LEU A 59 -4.28 11.96 -5.03
N THR A 60 -5.11 11.35 -4.18
CA THR A 60 -6.46 10.88 -4.56
C THR A 60 -7.32 12.00 -5.12
N THR A 61 -7.13 13.23 -4.62
CA THR A 61 -7.92 14.40 -5.02
C THR A 61 -7.32 15.13 -6.22
N ASN A 62 -6.00 15.08 -6.39
CA ASN A 62 -5.27 15.96 -7.31
C ASN A 62 -4.52 15.23 -8.45
N SER A 63 -4.65 13.90 -8.55
CA SER A 63 -3.94 13.10 -9.56
C SER A 63 -4.84 12.02 -10.18
N ASN A 64 -4.57 11.70 -11.44
CA ASN A 64 -5.17 10.56 -12.13
C ASN A 64 -4.36 9.26 -11.95
N VAL A 65 -3.18 9.33 -11.30
CA VAL A 65 -2.38 8.14 -10.99
C VAL A 65 -3.12 7.33 -9.93
N PRO A 66 -3.38 6.03 -10.15
CA PRO A 66 -4.01 5.19 -9.13
C PRO A 66 -3.17 5.19 -7.83
N VAL A 67 -3.81 5.54 -6.72
CA VAL A 67 -3.21 5.49 -5.39
C VAL A 67 -4.00 4.56 -4.47
N PRO A 68 -3.36 3.94 -3.46
CA PRO A 68 -4.06 3.01 -2.57
C PRO A 68 -5.11 3.73 -1.75
N LYS A 69 -6.29 3.14 -1.57
CA LYS A 69 -7.23 3.62 -0.56
C LYS A 69 -6.72 3.25 0.83
N VAL A 70 -6.55 4.24 1.69
CA VAL A 70 -6.22 4.02 3.10
C VAL A 70 -7.47 3.59 3.86
N HIS A 71 -7.39 2.49 4.60
CA HIS A 71 -8.46 1.98 5.45
C HIS A 71 -8.29 2.40 6.90
N ALA A 72 -7.06 2.33 7.41
CA ALA A 72 -6.73 2.68 8.79
C ALA A 72 -5.27 3.12 8.89
N ALA A 73 -5.00 3.98 9.86
CA ALA A 73 -3.65 4.35 10.25
C ALA A 73 -3.63 4.63 11.75
N PHE A 74 -2.72 4.00 12.47
CA PHE A 74 -2.64 4.08 13.92
C PHE A 74 -1.22 3.81 14.41
N VAL A 75 -0.95 4.16 15.66
CA VAL A 75 0.27 3.78 16.37
C VAL A 75 -0.10 2.71 17.37
N ASP A 76 0.63 1.60 17.38
CA ASP A 76 0.50 0.60 18.42
C ASP A 76 1.14 1.11 19.71
N GLU A 77 0.38 1.14 20.80
CA GLU A 77 0.85 1.70 22.08
C GLU A 77 1.94 0.85 22.73
N GLN A 78 1.94 -0.47 22.48
CA GLN A 78 2.92 -1.37 23.10
C GLN A 78 4.28 -1.26 22.45
N THR A 79 4.33 -1.25 21.12
CA THR A 79 5.57 -1.22 20.35
C THR A 79 5.96 0.18 19.89
N SER A 80 5.07 1.17 19.98
CA SER A 80 5.24 2.50 19.38
C SER A 80 5.51 2.46 17.86
N GLN A 81 5.08 1.42 17.17
CA GLN A 81 5.17 1.32 15.71
C GLN A 81 3.92 1.92 15.07
N THR A 82 4.12 2.64 13.99
CA THR A 82 3.01 3.12 13.15
C THR A 82 2.61 2.03 12.19
N PHE A 83 1.30 1.84 11.99
CA PHE A 83 0.71 0.95 11.01
C PHE A 83 -0.17 1.74 10.05
N ILE A 84 -0.03 1.49 8.75
CA ILE A 84 -0.90 2.04 7.70
C ILE A 84 -1.44 0.88 6.88
N ILE A 85 -2.76 0.69 6.95
CA ILE A 85 -3.49 -0.36 6.23
C ILE A 85 -4.13 0.27 5.00
N MET A 86 -3.84 -0.29 3.83
CA MET A 86 -4.31 0.24 2.55
C MET A 86 -4.64 -0.87 1.54
N GLU A 87 -5.36 -0.53 0.47
CA GLU A 87 -5.64 -1.46 -0.63
C GLU A 87 -4.36 -1.90 -1.36
N CYS A 88 -4.31 -3.16 -1.76
CA CYS A 88 -3.31 -3.67 -2.67
C CYS A 88 -3.67 -3.30 -4.10
N ILE A 89 -2.88 -2.41 -4.73
CA ILE A 89 -3.02 -2.11 -6.15
C ILE A 89 -2.43 -3.28 -6.96
N PRO A 90 -3.21 -3.95 -7.82
CA PRO A 90 -2.70 -5.01 -8.67
C PRO A 90 -1.76 -4.44 -9.73
N GLY A 91 -0.59 -5.05 -9.90
CA GLY A 91 0.36 -4.67 -10.93
C GLY A 91 1.74 -5.26 -10.69
N ASP A 92 2.56 -5.23 -11.73
CA ASP A 92 3.97 -5.55 -11.65
C ASP A 92 4.79 -4.30 -11.32
N ASN A 93 5.82 -4.46 -10.49
CA ASN A 93 6.71 -3.34 -10.20
C ASN A 93 7.54 -2.96 -11.44
N MET A 94 8.00 -1.71 -11.45
CA MET A 94 8.73 -1.17 -12.58
C MET A 94 10.05 -1.89 -12.84
N LYS A 95 10.75 -2.35 -11.80
CA LYS A 95 11.98 -3.14 -11.95
C LYS A 95 11.77 -4.40 -12.80
N LYS A 96 10.62 -5.07 -12.67
CA LYS A 96 10.26 -6.25 -13.46
C LYS A 96 9.93 -5.89 -14.90
N LEU A 97 9.21 -4.78 -15.12
CA LEU A 97 8.72 -4.39 -16.44
C LEU A 97 9.77 -3.64 -17.28
N LEU A 98 10.67 -2.87 -16.65
CA LEU A 98 11.65 -2.01 -17.33
C LEU A 98 12.41 -2.71 -18.47
N PRO A 99 12.94 -3.95 -18.30
CA PRO A 99 13.66 -4.64 -19.38
C PRO A 99 12.80 -4.94 -20.62
N SER A 100 11.48 -5.03 -20.46
CA SER A 100 10.53 -5.34 -21.54
C SER A 100 9.94 -4.10 -22.23
N LEU A 101 10.17 -2.91 -21.68
CA LEU A 101 9.65 -1.66 -22.23
C LEU A 101 10.52 -1.21 -23.41
N ASN A 102 10.05 -1.47 -24.63
CA ASN A 102 10.68 -0.96 -25.85
C ASN A 102 10.14 0.44 -26.16
N LEU A 103 11.04 1.42 -26.31
CA LEU A 103 10.73 2.83 -26.64
C LEU A 103 10.01 3.08 -27.99
N ARG A 104 9.66 2.04 -28.76
CA ARG A 104 9.35 2.17 -30.20
C ARG A 104 7.88 2.04 -30.62
N SER A 105 6.90 2.18 -29.73
CA SER A 105 5.47 2.04 -30.13
C SER A 105 4.57 3.26 -29.90
N LEU A 106 5.12 4.47 -29.74
CA LEU A 106 4.29 5.67 -29.91
C LEU A 106 4.24 6.01 -31.41
N PRO A 107 3.10 5.84 -32.10
CA PRO A 107 2.95 6.44 -33.42
C PRO A 107 3.12 7.95 -33.24
N LEU A 108 4.01 8.54 -34.04
CA LEU A 108 4.13 9.98 -34.20
C LEU A 108 2.72 10.54 -34.42
N ARG A 109 2.14 11.20 -33.41
CA ARG A 109 0.97 12.05 -33.63
C ARG A 109 1.45 13.22 -34.47
N ARG A 110 1.36 13.07 -35.79
CA ARG A 110 1.25 14.20 -36.70
C ARG A 110 -0.20 14.65 -36.68
N LYS A 111 -0.43 15.84 -36.15
CA LYS A 111 -1.24 16.90 -36.77
C LYS A 111 -0.98 18.19 -36.02
#